data_AF-A0A8C3VSE2-F1
#
_entry.id   AF-A0A8C3VSE2-F1
#
_cell.length_a   1.000
_cell.length_b   1.000
_cell.length_c   1.000
_cell.angle_alpha   90.00
_cell.angle_beta   90.00
_cell.angle_gamma   90.00
#
_symmetry.space_group_name_H-M   'P 1'
#
loop_
_entity.id
_entity.type
_entity.pdbx_description
1 polymer ?
#
loop_
_entity_poly.entity_id
_entity_poly.type
_entity_poly.pdbx_seq_one_letter_code
_entity_poly.pdbx_strand_id
1 'polypeptide(L)'
;MSSVHNVSFPQPCITMVHLCGLLTPQEEPVPLKSICVTLSICEFVAGVSATLNYENEEKVPVEVFFVFPMDEDSAVYSFEAIVDGKKIKAELQEKMKAHSSYENAIRQGQQAFLLEEDKYSRDVFCCNVGNLPPGSKAALTLKYVQELPLEADGALRYVLPAILNPRYQLSGGPEDSCLKMKTPVIPLEDLPYTISLVATISSQHGIERIQSNCTLSPTEYLDDKKTSAQVSLGDGHKFDRDVELLIYYSEVHSPSVALEMGKPTQKPDCLMGDPAAMVSFYPDIPEAAPVTCGEFVFLMDCSGSMQGPMSKQDKSQSRIDAAKETLILLLKSLPIGCYFNVYGFGSSYEAFFPNSVQYTQQTMEEALRRVKLMRADLGGTEILIPLQFIYRGPSIPGHPLQLFVFTDGEVTDTFSVIREVRSNRERHRY
;
A
#
# COMPACT_ATOMS: atom_id res chain seq x y z
N MET A 1 -26.02 -50.77 24.46
CA MET A 1 -25.62 -50.10 23.21
C MET A 1 -26.37 -48.79 23.13
N SER A 2 -25.74 -47.72 23.57
CA SER A 2 -26.29 -46.37 23.56
C SER A 2 -25.11 -45.41 23.52
N SER A 3 -25.07 -44.63 22.45
CA SER A 3 -24.03 -43.69 22.04
C SER A 3 -23.95 -42.47 22.96
N VAL A 4 -22.74 -42.06 23.32
CA VAL A 4 -22.46 -40.72 23.84
C VAL A 4 -21.82 -39.93 22.72
N HIS A 5 -22.53 -38.91 22.23
CA HIS A 5 -22.05 -37.93 21.27
C HIS A 5 -21.00 -37.03 21.93
N ASN A 6 -19.79 -37.00 21.36
CA ASN A 6 -18.82 -35.94 21.63
C ASN A 6 -19.20 -34.73 20.77
N VAL A 7 -19.76 -33.71 21.40
CA VAL A 7 -19.99 -32.38 20.81
C VAL A 7 -18.66 -31.65 20.86
N SER A 8 -18.00 -31.52 19.71
CA SER A 8 -16.86 -30.62 19.54
C SER A 8 -17.37 -29.19 19.36
N PHE A 9 -17.13 -28.33 20.34
CA PHE A 9 -17.39 -26.90 20.21
C PHE A 9 -16.40 -26.30 19.18
N PRO A 10 -16.88 -25.49 18.21
CA PRO A 10 -15.98 -24.78 17.32
C PRO A 10 -15.15 -23.78 18.13
N GLN A 11 -13.82 -23.88 18.03
CA GLN A 11 -12.92 -22.88 18.60
C GLN A 11 -13.23 -21.49 18.00
N PRO A 12 -13.19 -20.41 18.81
CA PRO A 12 -13.37 -19.05 18.30
C PRO A 12 -12.26 -18.75 17.28
N CYS A 13 -12.68 -18.38 16.07
CA CYS A 13 -11.81 -18.21 14.91
C CYS A 13 -11.34 -16.75 14.86
N ILE A 14 -10.08 -16.53 15.22
CA ILE A 14 -9.53 -15.19 15.44
C ILE A 14 -9.19 -14.50 14.11
N THR A 15 -9.60 -13.23 13.96
CA THR A 15 -9.28 -12.34 12.83
C THR A 15 -7.79 -12.00 12.84
N MET A 16 -7.10 -12.12 11.71
CA MET A 16 -5.64 -12.28 11.66
C MET A 16 -5.12 -11.37 10.52
N VAL A 17 -4.32 -10.34 10.85
CA VAL A 17 -3.73 -9.33 9.93
C VAL A 17 -2.22 -9.23 10.19
N HIS A 18 -1.42 -9.03 9.13
CA HIS A 18 0.03 -8.81 9.24
C HIS A 18 0.29 -7.35 9.64
N LEU A 19 0.91 -7.15 10.80
CA LEU A 19 1.07 -5.81 11.38
C LEU A 19 2.48 -5.25 11.21
N CYS A 20 2.57 -3.96 10.87
CA CYS A 20 3.78 -3.19 11.07
C CYS A 20 4.17 -3.20 12.56
N GLY A 21 5.42 -3.50 12.90
CA GLY A 21 5.79 -3.68 14.30
C GLY A 21 7.25 -4.04 14.52
N LEU A 22 7.70 -4.01 15.77
CA LEU A 22 8.99 -4.55 16.22
C LEU A 22 8.86 -6.06 16.43
N LEU A 23 9.76 -6.86 15.86
CA LEU A 23 9.73 -8.34 15.92
C LEU A 23 11.00 -8.93 16.54
N THR A 24 10.93 -9.87 17.49
CA THR A 24 12.11 -10.56 18.03
C THR A 24 12.84 -11.41 16.96
N PRO A 25 14.06 -11.93 17.21
CA PRO A 25 14.75 -12.82 16.26
C PRO A 25 14.02 -14.15 16.05
N GLN A 26 13.12 -14.51 16.97
CA GLN A 26 12.23 -15.67 16.86
C GLN A 26 10.89 -15.32 16.19
N GLU A 27 10.76 -14.13 15.60
CA GLU A 27 9.56 -13.61 14.92
C GLU A 27 8.35 -13.38 15.85
N GLU A 28 8.59 -13.17 17.16
CA GLU A 28 7.52 -12.82 18.10
C GLU A 28 7.32 -11.29 18.14
N PRO A 29 6.07 -10.79 18.17
CA PRO A 29 5.81 -9.36 18.20
C PRO A 29 6.23 -8.74 19.54
N VAL A 30 7.05 -7.70 19.49
CA VAL A 30 7.26 -6.82 20.66
C VAL A 30 6.07 -5.87 20.77
N PRO A 31 5.41 -5.78 21.94
CA PRO A 31 4.18 -5.02 22.10
C PRO A 31 4.32 -3.56 21.66
N LEU A 32 3.69 -3.24 20.53
CA LEU A 32 3.34 -1.87 20.16
C LEU A 32 2.30 -1.36 21.17
N LYS A 33 2.49 -0.14 21.67
CA LYS A 33 1.61 0.51 22.64
C LYS A 33 0.80 1.65 22.04
N SER A 34 1.40 2.41 21.14
CA SER A 34 0.67 3.44 20.40
C SER A 34 1.38 3.87 19.13
N ILE A 35 0.58 4.36 18.18
CA ILE A 35 1.00 5.03 16.96
C ILE A 35 0.48 6.46 17.01
N CYS A 36 1.35 7.44 16.80
CA CYS A 36 0.99 8.85 16.70
C CYS A 36 1.45 9.38 15.35
N VAL A 37 0.51 9.79 14.52
CA VAL A 37 0.76 10.35 13.18
C VAL A 37 0.40 11.82 13.17
N THR A 38 1.36 12.66 12.80
CA THR A 38 1.12 14.06 12.47
C THR A 38 1.26 14.23 10.97
N LEU A 39 0.19 14.66 10.33
CA LEU A 39 0.11 14.91 8.91
C LEU A 39 0.00 16.42 8.67
N SER A 40 0.87 16.97 7.84
CA SER A 40 0.82 18.35 7.38
C SER A 40 0.68 18.34 5.87
N ILE A 41 -0.46 18.76 5.34
CA ILE A 41 -0.68 18.89 3.90
C ILE A 41 -0.59 20.37 3.56
N CYS A 42 0.37 20.73 2.72
CA CYS A 42 0.53 22.07 2.18
C CYS A 42 0.36 21.99 0.66
N GLU A 43 -0.72 22.57 0.13
CA GLU A 43 -1.13 22.42 -1.25
C GLU A 43 -1.23 20.93 -1.67
N PHE A 44 -0.32 20.46 -2.52
CA PHE A 44 -0.26 19.11 -3.08
C PHE A 44 0.82 18.25 -2.41
N VAL A 45 1.41 18.69 -1.30
CA VAL A 45 2.51 17.96 -0.65
C VAL A 45 2.12 17.61 0.77
N ALA A 46 2.22 16.32 1.12
CA ALA A 46 2.08 15.84 2.48
C ALA A 46 3.45 15.67 3.13
N GLY A 47 3.64 16.28 4.29
CA GLY A 47 4.69 15.95 5.25
C GLY A 47 4.12 15.11 6.37
N VAL A 48 4.72 13.95 6.62
CA VAL A 48 4.24 12.99 7.62
C VAL A 48 5.32 12.78 8.68
N SER A 49 4.88 12.72 9.94
CA SER A 49 5.70 12.32 11.08
C SER A 49 4.96 11.22 11.85
N ALA A 50 5.41 9.98 11.68
CA ALA A 50 4.85 8.82 12.37
C ALA A 50 5.75 8.42 13.53
N THR A 51 5.21 8.39 14.75
CA THR A 51 5.90 7.93 15.96
C THR A 51 5.24 6.68 16.50
N LEU A 52 6.02 5.62 16.67
CA LEU A 52 5.55 4.35 17.19
C LEU A 52 6.23 4.07 18.53
N ASN A 53 5.42 3.78 19.55
CA ASN A 53 5.88 3.57 20.92
C ASN A 53 5.80 2.09 21.27
N TYR A 54 6.92 1.53 21.69
CA TYR A 54 7.08 0.13 22.04
C TYR A 54 7.61 -0.03 23.46
N GLU A 55 7.32 -1.19 24.05
CA GLU A 55 7.83 -1.58 25.36
C GLU A 55 8.26 -3.05 25.29
N ASN A 56 9.51 -3.33 25.67
CA ASN A 56 9.97 -4.70 25.79
C ASN A 56 9.47 -5.30 27.11
N GLU A 57 8.41 -6.10 27.04
CA GLU A 57 7.85 -6.80 28.20
C GLU A 57 8.57 -8.12 28.52
N GLU A 58 9.55 -8.53 27.70
CA GLU A 58 10.31 -9.76 27.89
C GLU A 58 11.36 -9.64 28.99
N LYS A 59 11.78 -10.81 29.50
CA LYS A 59 12.84 -10.91 30.53
C LYS A 59 14.26 -10.88 29.94
N VAL A 60 14.39 -10.86 28.62
CA VAL A 60 15.66 -10.88 27.89
C VAL A 60 15.73 -9.70 26.90
N PRO A 61 16.94 -9.22 26.56
CA PRO A 61 17.08 -8.25 25.49
C PRO A 61 16.57 -8.82 24.17
N VAL A 62 15.86 -7.99 23.41
CA VAL A 62 15.28 -8.37 22.12
C VAL A 62 15.93 -7.55 21.01
N GLU A 63 16.41 -8.23 19.96
CA GLU A 63 16.77 -7.59 18.70
C GLU A 63 15.51 -7.55 17.85
N VAL A 64 15.19 -6.38 17.29
CA VAL A 64 13.90 -6.17 16.68
C VAL A 64 13.90 -5.50 15.33
N PHE A 65 13.00 -5.93 14.45
CA PHE A 65 12.84 -5.41 13.11
C PHE A 65 11.55 -4.62 13.00
N PHE A 66 11.60 -3.44 12.40
CA PHE A 66 10.47 -2.55 12.12
C PHE A 66 10.19 -2.51 10.62
N VAL A 67 8.94 -2.66 10.22
CA VAL A 67 8.51 -2.53 8.83
C VAL A 67 7.47 -1.41 8.72
N PHE A 68 7.70 -0.46 7.83
CA PHE A 68 6.80 0.67 7.58
C PHE A 68 6.37 0.71 6.12
N PRO A 69 5.09 0.46 5.81
CA PRO A 69 4.56 0.69 4.48
C PRO A 69 4.40 2.18 4.21
N MET A 70 4.76 2.61 3.01
CA MET A 70 4.56 3.97 2.53
C MET A 70 4.39 3.96 1.02
N ASP A 71 3.91 5.07 0.46
CA ASP A 71 3.77 5.19 -0.99
C ASP A 71 5.14 5.11 -1.69
N GLU A 72 5.22 4.51 -2.88
CA GLU A 72 6.48 4.34 -3.61
C GLU A 72 7.15 5.66 -4.03
N ASP A 73 6.36 6.73 -4.15
CA ASP A 73 6.83 8.07 -4.48
C ASP A 73 7.16 8.92 -3.23
N SER A 74 7.08 8.32 -2.03
CA SER A 74 7.47 8.97 -0.79
C SER A 74 8.99 9.04 -0.59
N ALA A 75 9.47 10.15 -0.01
CA ALA A 75 10.87 10.33 0.35
C ALA A 75 11.05 10.43 1.88
N VAL A 76 11.70 9.43 2.48
CA VAL A 76 12.14 9.48 3.89
C VAL A 76 13.30 10.45 4.04
N TYR A 77 13.19 11.40 4.96
CA TYR A 77 14.25 12.39 5.21
C TYR A 77 14.74 12.43 6.67
N SER A 78 14.03 11.76 7.59
CA SER A 78 14.44 11.73 9.00
C SER A 78 13.98 10.44 9.68
N PHE A 79 14.88 9.87 10.46
CA PHE A 79 14.58 8.81 11.41
C PHE A 79 15.23 9.12 12.76
N GLU A 80 14.44 9.02 13.82
CA GLU A 80 14.89 9.23 15.19
C GLU A 80 14.38 8.08 16.06
N ALA A 81 15.23 7.58 16.94
CA ALA A 81 14.87 6.58 17.93
C ALA A 81 15.16 7.14 19.33
N ILE A 82 14.19 7.09 20.23
CA ILE A 82 14.37 7.43 21.64
C ILE A 82 14.28 6.14 22.42
N VAL A 83 15.40 5.69 22.98
CA VAL A 83 15.47 4.49 23.83
C VAL A 83 16.02 4.88 25.19
N ASP A 84 15.26 4.61 26.24
CA ASP A 84 15.63 4.93 27.64
C ASP A 84 16.11 6.38 27.82
N GLY A 85 15.44 7.33 27.17
CA GLY A 85 15.74 8.76 27.21
C GLY A 85 16.92 9.22 26.36
N LYS A 86 17.65 8.30 25.70
CA LYS A 86 18.69 8.65 24.73
C LYS A 86 18.08 8.83 23.36
N LYS A 87 18.28 10.02 22.77
CA LYS A 87 17.88 10.31 21.40
C LYS A 87 18.97 9.92 20.42
N ILE A 88 18.65 9.00 19.53
CA ILE A 88 19.48 8.53 18.43
C ILE A 88 18.91 9.14 17.16
N LYS A 89 19.75 9.83 16.40
CA LYS A 89 19.36 10.44 15.13
C LYS A 89 20.10 9.74 14.01
N ALA A 90 19.37 9.22 13.03
CA ALA A 90 19.98 8.59 11.87
C ALA A 90 20.76 9.62 11.05
N GLU A 91 21.94 9.21 10.59
CA GLU A 91 22.72 9.93 9.61
C GLU A 91 22.55 9.23 8.26
N LEU A 92 22.18 9.99 7.23
CA LEU A 92 22.07 9.46 5.88
C LEU A 92 23.46 9.09 5.36
N GLN A 93 23.63 7.85 4.92
CA GLN A 93 24.88 7.35 4.36
C GLN A 93 24.61 6.56 3.08
N GLU A 94 25.65 6.38 2.26
CA GLU A 94 25.60 5.45 1.14
C GLU A 94 25.34 4.02 1.66
N LYS A 95 24.55 3.24 0.92
CA LYS A 95 23.98 1.96 1.38
C LYS A 95 25.05 0.98 1.87
N MET A 96 26.11 0.73 1.09
CA MET A 96 27.18 -0.21 1.48
C MET A 96 27.93 0.24 2.72
N LYS A 97 28.16 1.55 2.85
CA LYS A 97 28.81 2.13 4.04
C LYS A 97 27.93 2.01 5.29
N ALA A 98 26.62 2.22 5.17
CA ALA A 98 25.66 2.09 6.25
C ALA A 98 25.62 0.64 6.81
N HIS A 99 25.52 -0.36 5.92
CA HIS A 99 25.55 -1.78 6.31
C HIS A 99 26.85 -2.16 7.04
N SER A 100 27.99 -1.78 6.47
CA SER A 100 29.30 -2.10 7.06
C SER A 100 29.45 -1.49 8.46
N SER A 101 28.93 -0.27 8.65
CA SER A 101 28.97 0.41 9.94
C SER A 101 28.06 -0.27 10.97
N TYR A 102 26.86 -0.67 10.56
CA TYR A 102 25.91 -1.41 11.39
C TYR A 102 26.48 -2.76 11.85
N GLU A 103 26.98 -3.60 10.94
CA GLU A 103 27.53 -4.91 11.29
C GLU A 103 28.70 -4.81 12.28
N ASN A 104 29.58 -3.82 12.08
CA ASN A 104 30.72 -3.61 12.97
C ASN A 104 30.28 -3.20 14.38
N ALA A 105 29.25 -2.36 14.51
CA ALA A 105 28.70 -1.96 15.80
C ALA A 105 28.05 -3.15 16.53
N ILE A 106 27.27 -3.98 15.82
CA ILE A 106 26.68 -5.20 16.37
C ILE A 106 27.76 -6.19 16.83
N ARG A 107 28.81 -6.43 16.03
CA ARG A 107 29.94 -7.31 16.40
C ARG A 107 30.68 -6.83 17.66
N GLN A 108 30.63 -5.54 17.97
CA GLN A 108 31.21 -4.95 19.17
C GLN A 108 30.25 -4.95 20.37
N GLY A 109 29.04 -5.52 20.23
CA GLY A 109 28.01 -5.55 21.26
C GLY A 109 27.36 -4.18 21.50
N GLN A 110 27.50 -3.24 20.57
CA GLN A 110 26.88 -1.91 20.67
C GLN A 110 25.42 -1.97 20.21
N GLN A 111 24.62 -1.05 20.73
CA GLN A 111 23.28 -0.81 20.22
C GLN A 111 23.36 -0.06 18.89
N ALA A 112 22.85 -0.63 17.80
CA ALA A 112 22.93 -0.05 16.47
C ALA A 112 21.56 -0.07 15.78
N PHE A 113 21.36 0.90 14.90
CA PHE A 113 20.12 1.13 14.16
C PHE A 113 20.44 1.30 12.68
N LEU A 114 19.74 0.57 11.81
CA LEU A 114 19.85 0.71 10.36
C LEU A 114 18.45 0.82 9.79
N LEU A 115 18.17 1.87 9.02
CA LEU A 115 16.93 2.03 8.26
C LEU A 115 17.27 1.96 6.77
N GLU A 116 16.56 1.12 6.03
CA GLU A 116 16.74 0.99 4.58
C GLU A 116 15.43 0.69 3.85
N GLU A 117 15.39 1.05 2.57
CA GLU A 117 14.34 0.62 1.63
C GLU A 117 14.55 -0.86 1.26
N ASP A 118 13.47 -1.65 1.24
CA ASP A 118 13.54 -3.06 0.83
C ASP A 118 14.00 -3.19 -0.63
N LYS A 119 14.86 -4.18 -0.87
CA LYS A 119 15.49 -4.39 -2.17
C LYS A 119 14.51 -4.79 -3.29
N TYR A 120 13.35 -5.34 -2.93
CA TYR A 120 12.35 -5.88 -3.84
C TYR A 120 11.02 -5.11 -3.77
N SER A 121 10.88 -4.15 -2.85
CA SER A 121 9.63 -3.42 -2.59
C SER A 121 9.90 -2.00 -2.08
N ARG A 122 9.77 -1.03 -2.99
CA ARG A 122 10.06 0.39 -2.73
C ARG A 122 9.10 1.05 -1.75
N ASP A 123 7.93 0.46 -1.62
CA ASP A 123 6.86 0.89 -0.73
C ASP A 123 7.06 0.38 0.71
N VAL A 124 8.22 -0.21 1.02
CA VAL A 124 8.52 -0.80 2.33
C VAL A 124 9.88 -0.33 2.84
N PHE A 125 9.87 0.31 4.01
CA PHE A 125 11.08 0.63 4.76
C PHE A 125 11.25 -0.30 5.95
N CYS A 126 12.46 -0.83 6.10
CA CYS A 126 12.83 -1.78 7.13
C CYS A 126 13.86 -1.13 8.09
N CYS A 127 13.61 -1.16 9.40
CA CYS A 127 14.57 -0.71 10.41
C CYS A 127 14.96 -1.82 11.38
N ASN A 128 16.26 -2.07 11.51
CA ASN A 128 16.81 -3.00 12.48
C ASN A 128 17.16 -2.22 13.75
N VAL A 129 16.59 -2.63 14.89
CA VAL A 129 16.83 -2.09 16.23
C VAL A 129 17.50 -3.20 17.04
N GLY A 130 18.83 -3.13 17.18
CA GLY A 130 19.57 -4.12 17.94
C GLY A 130 19.42 -3.94 19.46
N ASN A 131 19.32 -5.06 20.20
CA ASN A 131 19.59 -5.14 21.64
C ASN A 131 18.74 -4.22 22.54
N LEU A 132 17.41 -4.24 22.41
CA LEU A 132 16.48 -3.52 23.29
C LEU A 132 16.36 -4.24 24.65
N PRO A 133 16.78 -3.64 25.78
CA PRO A 133 16.80 -4.34 27.08
C PRO A 133 15.41 -4.67 27.64
N PRO A 134 15.32 -5.64 28.60
CA PRO A 134 14.08 -5.93 29.35
C PRO A 134 13.49 -4.70 30.03
N GLY A 135 12.20 -4.44 29.82
CA GLY A 135 11.47 -3.31 30.42
C GLY A 135 11.77 -1.95 29.79
N SER A 136 12.65 -1.86 28.79
CA SER A 136 12.98 -0.62 28.11
C SER A 136 11.86 -0.17 27.17
N LYS A 137 11.73 1.15 27.04
CA LYS A 137 10.77 1.79 26.12
C LYS A 137 11.51 2.38 24.93
N ALA A 138 10.94 2.18 23.75
CA ALA A 138 11.45 2.73 22.50
C ALA A 138 10.37 3.55 21.80
N ALA A 139 10.69 4.79 21.43
CA ALA A 139 9.87 5.59 20.53
C ALA A 139 10.62 5.79 19.22
N LEU A 140 10.06 5.26 18.13
CA LEU A 140 10.65 5.35 16.80
C LEU A 140 9.85 6.38 15.99
N THR A 141 10.51 7.43 15.51
CA THR A 141 9.90 8.50 14.72
C THR A 141 10.48 8.49 13.31
N LEU A 142 9.63 8.19 12.33
CA LEU A 142 9.92 8.29 10.90
C LEU A 142 9.27 9.55 10.34
N LYS A 143 10.01 10.31 9.52
CA LYS A 143 9.44 11.43 8.77
C LYS A 143 9.73 11.31 7.28
N TYR A 144 8.69 11.54 6.50
CA TYR A 144 8.73 11.48 5.05
C TYR A 144 7.86 12.56 4.42
N VAL A 145 8.08 12.81 3.14
CA VAL A 145 7.25 13.68 2.30
C VAL A 145 6.74 12.90 1.10
N GLN A 146 5.57 13.27 0.60
CA GLN A 146 5.00 12.73 -0.64
C GLN A 146 4.19 13.79 -1.38
N GLU A 147 4.24 13.76 -2.71
CA GLU A 147 3.31 14.51 -3.56
C GLU A 147 1.96 13.77 -3.59
N LEU A 148 0.86 14.52 -3.57
CA LEU A 148 -0.49 13.97 -3.51
C LEU A 148 -1.14 14.03 -4.91
N PRO A 149 -1.66 12.89 -5.41
CA PRO A 149 -2.36 12.85 -6.68
C PRO A 149 -3.71 13.56 -6.58
N LEU A 150 -4.11 14.16 -7.71
CA LEU A 150 -5.45 14.70 -7.92
C LEU A 150 -6.32 13.67 -8.64
N GLU A 151 -7.44 13.30 -8.01
CA GLU A 151 -8.44 12.40 -8.58
C GLU A 151 -9.28 13.10 -9.66
N ALA A 152 -9.95 12.30 -10.50
CA ALA A 152 -10.74 12.80 -11.61
C ALA A 152 -11.92 13.71 -11.18
N ASP A 153 -12.42 13.55 -9.96
CA ASP A 153 -13.48 14.39 -9.37
C ASP A 153 -12.94 15.66 -8.68
N GLY A 154 -11.63 15.93 -8.80
CA GLY A 154 -10.96 17.08 -8.19
C GLY A 154 -10.55 16.87 -6.74
N ALA A 155 -10.65 15.66 -6.19
CA ALA A 155 -10.18 15.35 -4.85
C ALA A 155 -8.66 15.20 -4.80
N LEU A 156 -8.00 15.90 -3.89
CA LEU A 156 -6.62 15.58 -3.52
C LEU A 156 -6.62 14.38 -2.57
N ARG A 157 -5.92 13.31 -2.92
CA ARG A 157 -5.97 12.05 -2.17
C ARG A 157 -4.71 11.80 -1.35
N TYR A 158 -4.88 11.59 -0.06
CA TYR A 158 -3.84 11.09 0.85
C TYR A 158 -4.25 9.73 1.39
N VAL A 159 -3.31 8.78 1.41
CA VAL A 159 -3.49 7.47 2.05
C VAL A 159 -2.39 7.28 3.07
N LEU A 160 -2.78 6.96 4.31
CA LEU A 160 -1.88 6.37 5.30
C LEU A 160 -2.06 4.84 5.25
N PRO A 161 -1.07 4.10 4.75
CA PRO A 161 -1.12 2.65 4.74
C PRO A 161 -1.16 2.12 6.18
N ALA A 162 -2.17 1.32 6.48
CA ALA A 162 -2.36 0.69 7.78
C ALA A 162 -2.21 -0.84 7.69
N ILE A 163 -2.30 -1.43 6.50
CA ILE A 163 -2.20 -2.88 6.34
C ILE A 163 -0.98 -3.21 5.48
N LEU A 164 -0.12 -4.09 5.98
CA LEU A 164 0.81 -4.83 5.15
C LEU A 164 0.09 -6.08 4.64
N ASN A 165 -0.35 -6.10 3.38
CA ASN A 165 -0.87 -7.34 2.81
C ASN A 165 0.27 -8.38 2.71
N PRO A 166 0.05 -9.65 3.12
CA PRO A 166 1.05 -10.70 2.91
C PRO A 166 1.38 -10.82 1.42
N ARG A 167 2.65 -10.90 1.06
CA ARG A 167 3.10 -11.05 -0.34
C ARG A 167 3.48 -12.51 -0.60
N TYR A 168 2.96 -13.11 -1.66
CA TYR A 168 3.18 -14.52 -2.00
C TYR A 168 4.64 -14.77 -2.35
N GLN A 169 5.30 -15.63 -1.60
CA GLN A 169 6.71 -15.94 -1.83
C GLN A 169 6.88 -16.98 -2.94
N LEU A 170 7.62 -16.60 -3.98
CA LEU A 170 8.11 -17.52 -5.01
C LEU A 170 8.89 -18.67 -4.35
N SER A 171 8.59 -19.91 -4.76
CA SER A 171 9.33 -21.10 -4.31
C SER A 171 10.77 -21.02 -4.83
N GLY A 172 11.71 -20.59 -3.98
CA GLY A 172 13.13 -20.37 -4.33
C GLY A 172 13.59 -18.91 -4.42
N GLY A 173 12.81 -17.95 -3.88
CA GLY A 173 13.18 -16.53 -3.88
C GLY A 173 14.48 -16.19 -3.10
N PRO A 174 15.21 -15.13 -3.52
CA PRO A 174 16.52 -14.76 -2.97
C PRO A 174 16.46 -14.43 -1.47
N GLU A 175 17.45 -14.87 -0.68
CA GLU A 175 17.53 -14.78 0.80
C GLU A 175 17.46 -13.37 1.42
N ASP A 176 17.68 -12.32 0.62
CA ASP A 176 17.89 -10.95 1.11
C ASP A 176 16.64 -10.04 1.18
N SER A 177 15.40 -10.54 1.13
CA SER A 177 14.19 -9.67 1.23
C SER A 177 13.68 -9.59 2.68
N CYS A 178 13.42 -8.39 3.20
CA CYS A 178 12.77 -8.26 4.52
C CYS A 178 11.31 -8.75 4.51
N LEU A 179 10.73 -9.00 3.33
CA LEU A 179 9.43 -9.65 3.14
C LEU A 179 9.46 -11.18 3.35
N LYS A 180 10.62 -11.79 3.61
CA LYS A 180 10.71 -13.20 4.03
C LYS A 180 10.13 -13.45 5.42
N MET A 181 10.08 -12.41 6.25
CA MET A 181 9.64 -12.52 7.63
C MET A 181 8.13 -12.77 7.66
N LYS A 182 7.72 -13.82 8.36
CA LYS A 182 6.30 -14.04 8.65
C LYS A 182 5.88 -12.95 9.62
N THR A 183 5.35 -11.84 9.10
CA THR A 183 4.84 -10.76 9.95
C THR A 183 3.84 -11.38 10.94
N PRO A 184 4.04 -11.23 12.25
CA PRO A 184 3.19 -11.89 13.23
C PRO A 184 1.76 -11.40 13.08
N VAL A 185 0.87 -12.34 13.28
CA VAL A 185 -0.53 -12.20 12.94
C VAL A 185 -1.30 -12.01 14.24
N ILE A 186 -1.70 -10.77 14.54
CA ILE A 186 -2.39 -10.46 15.79
C ILE A 186 -3.91 -10.47 15.58
N PRO A 187 -4.68 -11.03 16.53
CA PRO A 187 -6.11 -10.83 16.68
C PRO A 187 -6.55 -9.36 16.54
N LEU A 188 -7.32 -9.01 15.50
CA LEU A 188 -7.83 -7.64 15.29
C LEU A 188 -8.77 -7.15 16.43
N GLU A 189 -9.34 -8.08 17.19
CA GLU A 189 -10.28 -7.79 18.29
C GLU A 189 -9.59 -7.44 19.62
N ASP A 190 -8.27 -7.67 19.71
CA ASP A 190 -7.46 -7.47 20.93
C ASP A 190 -6.18 -6.66 20.66
N LEU A 191 -6.19 -5.73 19.70
CA LEU A 191 -5.00 -4.91 19.44
C LEU A 191 -4.65 -4.07 20.68
N PRO A 192 -3.48 -4.28 21.31
CA PRO A 192 -3.14 -3.66 22.60
C PRO A 192 -2.64 -2.22 22.47
N TYR A 193 -2.90 -1.55 21.34
CA TYR A 193 -2.36 -0.24 21.03
C TYR A 193 -3.41 0.70 20.48
N THR A 194 -3.16 1.99 20.69
CA THR A 194 -3.98 3.07 20.16
C THR A 194 -3.33 3.71 18.95
N ILE A 195 -4.15 4.27 18.07
CA ILE A 195 -3.69 5.15 17.00
C ILE A 195 -4.30 6.53 17.19
N SER A 196 -3.48 7.55 17.00
CA SER A 196 -3.93 8.91 16.79
C SER A 196 -3.36 9.44 15.49
N LEU A 197 -4.19 10.12 14.72
CA LEU A 197 -3.78 10.91 13.57
C LEU A 197 -4.37 12.30 13.70
N VAL A 198 -3.52 13.30 13.54
CA VAL A 198 -3.93 14.70 13.43
C VAL A 198 -3.39 15.22 12.10
N ALA A 199 -4.31 15.69 11.26
CA ALA A 199 -3.99 16.30 9.98
C ALA A 199 -4.24 17.80 10.03
N THR A 200 -3.22 18.58 9.67
CA THR A 200 -3.34 20.01 9.41
C THR A 200 -3.18 20.21 7.91
N ILE A 201 -4.18 20.83 7.28
CA ILE A 201 -4.24 21.07 5.84
C ILE A 201 -4.20 22.57 5.62
N SER A 202 -3.36 23.03 4.70
CA SER A 202 -3.29 24.42 4.25
C SER A 202 -3.23 24.51 2.73
N SER A 203 -3.95 25.49 2.17
CA SER A 203 -3.94 25.82 0.74
C SER A 203 -4.12 27.31 0.50
N GLN A 204 -3.67 27.79 -0.65
CA GLN A 204 -3.97 29.09 -1.23
C GLN A 204 -5.45 29.24 -1.61
N HIS A 205 -6.14 28.11 -1.83
CA HIS A 205 -7.56 28.05 -2.15
C HIS A 205 -8.38 27.65 -0.91
N GLY A 206 -9.68 27.93 -0.94
CA GLY A 206 -10.57 27.54 0.15
C GLY A 206 -10.72 26.03 0.21
N ILE A 207 -10.63 25.45 1.40
CA ILE A 207 -10.92 24.05 1.67
C ILE A 207 -12.45 23.91 1.77
N GLU A 208 -13.07 23.26 0.78
CA GLU A 208 -14.52 23.10 0.74
C GLU A 208 -15.01 22.00 1.67
N ARG A 209 -14.30 20.86 1.63
CA ARG A 209 -14.62 19.67 2.42
C ARG A 209 -13.44 18.73 2.53
N ILE A 210 -13.42 17.98 3.61
CA ILE A 210 -12.51 16.86 3.86
C ILE A 210 -13.36 15.62 4.13
N GLN A 211 -13.12 14.56 3.36
CA GLN A 211 -13.77 13.27 3.51
C GLN A 211 -12.76 12.20 3.89
N SER A 212 -13.25 11.12 4.49
CA SER A 212 -12.44 9.95 4.80
C SER A 212 -13.29 8.69 4.72
N ASN A 213 -12.64 7.57 4.44
CA ASN A 213 -13.19 6.23 4.61
C ASN A 213 -13.28 5.81 6.10
N CYS A 214 -12.73 6.62 7.01
CA CYS A 214 -12.76 6.44 8.46
C CYS A 214 -13.54 7.57 9.14
N THR A 215 -13.97 7.35 10.38
CA THR A 215 -14.59 8.41 11.20
C THR A 215 -13.55 9.49 11.51
N LEU A 216 -13.89 10.75 11.28
CA LEU A 216 -13.07 11.90 11.66
C LEU A 216 -13.75 12.74 12.75
N SER A 217 -12.96 13.54 13.46
CA SER A 217 -13.47 14.69 14.21
C SER A 217 -14.13 15.70 13.27
N PRO A 218 -15.01 16.57 13.77
CA PRO A 218 -15.47 17.73 12.99
C PRO A 218 -14.27 18.53 12.45
N THR A 219 -14.39 19.02 11.22
CA THR A 219 -13.37 19.87 10.60
C THR A 219 -13.32 21.23 11.29
N GLU A 220 -12.16 21.56 11.84
CA GLU A 220 -11.90 22.85 12.47
C GLU A 220 -11.15 23.75 11.49
N TYR A 221 -11.81 24.79 10.98
CA TYR A 221 -11.14 25.79 10.15
C TYR A 221 -10.35 26.75 11.03
N LEU A 222 -9.08 26.97 10.70
CA LEU A 222 -8.14 27.77 11.48
C LEU A 222 -8.10 29.24 11.05
N ASP A 223 -8.83 29.59 9.99
CA ASP A 223 -8.99 30.96 9.49
C ASP A 223 -10.38 31.18 8.87
N ASP A 224 -10.78 32.46 8.73
CA ASP A 224 -12.09 32.85 8.19
C ASP A 224 -12.25 32.53 6.69
N LYS A 225 -11.13 32.43 5.96
CA LYS A 225 -11.11 32.14 4.52
C LYS A 225 -11.18 30.64 4.22
N LYS A 226 -11.15 29.80 5.26
CA LYS A 226 -11.08 28.34 5.18
C LYS A 226 -9.86 27.86 4.39
N THR A 227 -8.76 28.61 4.41
CA THR A 227 -7.50 28.23 3.76
C THR A 227 -6.67 27.26 4.59
N SER A 228 -7.01 27.10 5.86
CA SER A 228 -6.36 26.19 6.80
C SER A 228 -7.40 25.44 7.62
N ALA A 229 -7.21 24.14 7.79
CA ALA A 229 -8.12 23.26 8.52
C ALA A 229 -7.36 22.19 9.30
N GLN A 230 -7.95 21.75 10.40
CA GLN A 230 -7.48 20.62 11.18
C GLN A 230 -8.58 19.57 11.30
N VAL A 231 -8.19 18.29 11.13
CA VAL A 231 -9.03 17.12 11.38
C VAL A 231 -8.23 16.08 12.13
N SER A 232 -8.88 15.33 13.01
CA SER A 232 -8.28 14.19 13.70
C SER A 232 -9.03 12.92 13.35
N LEU A 233 -8.32 11.80 13.34
CA LEU A 233 -8.95 10.49 13.26
C LEU A 233 -9.82 10.26 14.51
N GLY A 234 -11.06 9.83 14.30
CA GLY A 234 -12.00 9.54 15.38
C GLY A 234 -11.55 8.34 16.22
N ASP A 235 -12.00 8.31 17.47
CA ASP A 235 -11.67 7.23 18.40
C ASP A 235 -12.14 5.86 17.90
N GLY A 236 -11.36 4.81 18.21
CA GLY A 236 -11.76 3.42 17.97
C GLY A 236 -11.38 2.84 16.60
N HIS A 237 -10.54 3.52 15.81
CA HIS A 237 -9.97 2.95 14.59
C HIS A 237 -9.15 1.69 14.90
N LYS A 238 -9.46 0.58 14.23
CA LYS A 238 -8.86 -0.75 14.51
C LYS A 238 -7.69 -1.13 13.60
N PHE A 239 -7.22 -0.20 12.75
CA PHE A 239 -6.15 -0.48 11.80
C PHE A 239 -6.50 -1.66 10.86
N ASP A 240 -7.79 -1.81 10.57
CA ASP A 240 -8.38 -2.88 9.76
C ASP A 240 -8.53 -2.49 8.29
N ARG A 241 -8.09 -1.27 7.95
CA ARG A 241 -8.06 -0.65 6.63
C ARG A 241 -7.12 0.55 6.65
N ASP A 242 -6.67 0.96 5.48
CA ASP A 242 -5.90 2.20 5.30
C ASP A 242 -6.75 3.43 5.63
N VAL A 243 -6.13 4.49 6.15
CA VAL A 243 -6.81 5.76 6.40
C VAL A 243 -6.66 6.64 5.16
N GLU A 244 -7.76 6.85 4.45
CA GLU A 244 -7.81 7.69 3.26
C GLU A 244 -8.44 9.06 3.60
N LEU A 245 -7.83 10.14 3.11
CA LEU A 245 -8.36 11.49 3.16
C LEU A 245 -8.54 12.00 1.73
N LEU A 246 -9.75 12.48 1.42
CA LEU A 246 -10.09 13.15 0.17
C LEU A 246 -10.38 14.62 0.48
N ILE A 247 -9.55 15.51 -0.06
CA ILE A 247 -9.57 16.95 0.24
C ILE A 247 -9.97 17.70 -1.02
N TYR A 248 -10.98 18.57 -0.91
CA TYR A 248 -11.50 19.31 -2.06
C TYR A 248 -11.23 20.79 -1.86
N TYR A 249 -10.43 21.35 -2.78
CA TYR A 249 -10.16 22.79 -2.84
C TYR A 249 -11.12 23.47 -3.82
N SER A 250 -11.54 24.69 -3.50
CA SER A 250 -12.56 25.42 -4.27
C SER A 250 -12.15 25.75 -5.70
N GLU A 251 -10.85 25.85 -5.95
CA GLU A 251 -10.30 26.19 -7.26
C GLU A 251 -9.09 25.31 -7.60
N VAL A 252 -9.19 23.99 -7.36
CA VAL A 252 -8.06 23.05 -7.54
C VAL A 252 -7.46 23.05 -8.96
N HIS A 253 -8.25 23.43 -9.97
CA HIS A 253 -7.83 23.51 -11.37
C HIS A 253 -7.19 24.85 -11.77
N SER A 254 -7.26 25.86 -10.90
CA SER A 254 -6.58 27.14 -11.12
C SER A 254 -5.07 26.93 -10.98
N PRO A 255 -4.24 27.44 -11.92
CA PRO A 255 -2.79 27.37 -11.77
C PRO A 255 -2.36 28.07 -10.47
N SER A 256 -1.53 27.40 -9.67
CA SER A 256 -1.01 27.95 -8.42
C SER A 256 0.50 27.80 -8.32
N VAL A 257 1.11 28.67 -7.51
CA VAL A 257 2.56 28.66 -7.27
C VAL A 257 2.81 28.75 -5.78
N ALA A 258 3.48 27.75 -5.22
CA ALA A 258 4.03 27.80 -3.87
C ALA A 258 5.50 28.20 -3.93
N LEU A 259 5.89 29.21 -3.15
CA LEU A 259 7.26 29.71 -3.07
C LEU A 259 7.81 29.47 -1.66
N GLU A 260 8.84 28.64 -1.56
CA GLU A 260 9.62 28.46 -0.33
C GLU A 260 10.90 29.30 -0.46
N MET A 261 11.06 30.26 0.44
CA MET A 261 12.27 31.08 0.45
C MET A 261 13.44 30.30 1.08
N GLY A 262 14.60 30.39 0.45
CA GLY A 262 15.82 29.79 0.99
C GLY A 262 16.16 30.32 2.39
N LYS A 263 16.81 29.48 3.20
CA LYS A 263 17.19 29.79 4.58
C LYS A 263 18.27 30.88 4.58
N PRO A 264 18.04 32.03 5.25
CA PRO A 264 18.98 33.15 5.23
C PRO A 264 20.37 32.83 5.80
N THR A 265 20.47 31.78 6.63
CA THR A 265 21.71 31.36 7.31
C THR A 265 22.57 30.43 6.46
N GLN A 266 22.10 30.01 5.29
CA GLN A 266 22.81 29.10 4.40
C GLN A 266 23.55 29.86 3.31
N LYS A 267 24.54 29.20 2.69
CA LYS A 267 25.31 29.82 1.60
C LYS A 267 24.39 30.10 0.41
N PRO A 268 24.54 31.24 -0.29
CA PRO A 268 23.96 31.42 -1.63
C PRO A 268 24.43 30.31 -2.58
N ASP A 269 23.63 29.97 -3.58
CA ASP A 269 23.89 28.90 -4.57
C ASP A 269 23.93 27.49 -3.95
N CYS A 270 23.13 27.26 -2.91
CA CYS A 270 22.89 25.92 -2.39
C CYS A 270 21.38 25.67 -2.28
N LEU A 271 20.98 24.40 -2.41
CA LEU A 271 19.57 23.98 -2.41
C LEU A 271 18.74 24.58 -1.26
N MET A 272 19.36 24.77 -0.10
CA MET A 272 18.68 25.27 1.09
C MET A 272 18.80 26.79 1.27
N GLY A 273 19.66 27.47 0.51
CA GLY A 273 19.83 28.93 0.51
C GLY A 273 19.11 29.62 -0.65
N ASP A 274 18.83 28.90 -1.72
CA ASP A 274 18.11 29.41 -2.88
C ASP A 274 16.59 29.26 -2.71
N PRO A 275 15.78 30.19 -3.25
CA PRO A 275 14.34 30.04 -3.26
C PRO A 275 13.92 28.89 -4.20
N ALA A 276 12.92 28.11 -3.77
CA ALA A 276 12.32 27.05 -4.56
C ALA A 276 10.86 27.39 -4.85
N ALA A 277 10.41 27.13 -6.09
CA ALA A 277 9.02 27.32 -6.49
C ALA A 277 8.44 26.00 -7.02
N MET A 278 7.25 25.65 -6.54
CA MET A 278 6.44 24.56 -7.07
C MET A 278 5.26 25.18 -7.85
N VAL A 279 5.14 24.84 -9.13
CA VAL A 279 4.05 25.30 -10.00
C VAL A 279 3.10 24.14 -10.22
N SER A 280 1.85 24.28 -9.76
CA SER A 280 0.80 23.29 -9.92
C SER A 280 -0.16 23.72 -11.01
N PHE A 281 -0.38 22.85 -12.00
CA PHE A 281 -1.30 23.10 -13.11
C PHE A 281 -2.08 21.84 -13.46
N TYR A 282 -3.34 21.79 -13.03
CA TYR A 282 -4.24 20.66 -13.21
C TYR A 282 -5.48 21.12 -14.00
N PRO A 283 -5.42 21.29 -15.32
CA PRO A 283 -6.55 21.80 -16.08
C PRO A 283 -7.74 20.84 -16.00
N ASP A 284 -8.94 21.41 -15.84
CA ASP A 284 -10.20 20.68 -16.02
C ASP A 284 -10.39 20.43 -17.52
N ILE A 285 -10.05 19.21 -17.96
CA ILE A 285 -10.21 18.77 -19.34
C ILE A 285 -11.52 17.97 -19.39
N PRO A 286 -12.54 18.43 -20.14
CA PRO A 286 -13.77 17.67 -20.31
C PRO A 286 -13.46 16.26 -20.79
N GLU A 287 -14.04 15.25 -20.12
CA GLU A 287 -13.88 13.86 -20.56
C GLU A 287 -14.23 13.74 -22.05
N ALA A 288 -13.28 13.24 -22.84
CA ALA A 288 -13.57 12.87 -24.21
C ALA A 288 -14.67 11.79 -24.20
N ALA A 289 -15.50 11.76 -25.25
CA ALA A 289 -16.53 10.74 -25.39
C ALA A 289 -15.92 9.34 -25.11
N PRO A 290 -16.60 8.48 -24.33
CA PRO A 290 -16.05 7.20 -23.89
C PRO A 290 -15.50 6.45 -25.10
N VAL A 291 -14.29 5.92 -24.98
CA VAL A 291 -13.66 5.14 -26.04
C VAL A 291 -14.56 3.95 -26.32
N THR A 292 -15.34 4.00 -27.41
CA THR A 292 -16.30 2.96 -27.78
C THR A 292 -15.64 1.70 -28.33
N CYS A 293 -14.30 1.69 -28.41
CA CYS A 293 -13.49 0.76 -29.17
C CYS A 293 -12.19 0.46 -28.40
N GLY A 294 -12.08 -0.72 -27.80
CA GLY A 294 -10.91 -1.11 -26.99
C GLY A 294 -10.70 -2.62 -26.95
N GLU A 295 -9.52 -3.04 -26.51
CA GLU A 295 -9.20 -4.43 -26.21
C GLU A 295 -9.16 -4.60 -24.68
N PHE A 296 -10.14 -5.30 -24.09
CA PHE A 296 -10.29 -5.45 -22.65
C PHE A 296 -9.79 -6.82 -22.20
N VAL A 297 -8.66 -6.86 -21.49
CA VAL A 297 -8.05 -8.09 -21.00
C VAL A 297 -8.20 -8.17 -19.49
N PHE A 298 -8.82 -9.25 -19.00
CA PHE A 298 -8.99 -9.51 -17.58
C PHE A 298 -8.00 -10.59 -17.13
N LEU A 299 -7.12 -10.28 -16.17
CA LEU A 299 -6.14 -11.19 -15.60
C LEU A 299 -6.59 -11.56 -14.18
N MET A 300 -7.07 -12.80 -14.04
CA MET A 300 -7.72 -13.32 -12.84
C MET A 300 -6.78 -14.21 -12.04
N ASP A 301 -6.54 -13.84 -10.79
CA ASP A 301 -5.78 -14.66 -9.85
C ASP A 301 -6.57 -15.91 -9.47
N CYS A 302 -5.96 -17.06 -9.72
CA CYS A 302 -6.46 -18.39 -9.43
C CYS A 302 -5.47 -19.15 -8.53
N SER A 303 -4.62 -18.43 -7.79
CA SER A 303 -3.72 -18.98 -6.80
C SER A 303 -4.46 -19.55 -5.59
N GLY A 304 -3.77 -20.34 -4.77
CA GLY A 304 -4.37 -20.99 -3.59
C GLY A 304 -4.95 -20.02 -2.57
N SER A 305 -4.43 -18.78 -2.46
CA SER A 305 -4.93 -17.75 -1.53
C SER A 305 -6.36 -17.31 -1.86
N MET A 306 -6.73 -17.37 -3.14
CA MET A 306 -8.07 -17.04 -3.64
C MET A 306 -9.16 -18.05 -3.22
N GLN A 307 -8.80 -19.22 -2.66
CA GLN A 307 -9.77 -20.16 -2.05
C GLN A 307 -10.32 -19.65 -0.70
N GLY A 308 -9.64 -18.69 -0.06
CA GLY A 308 -10.05 -18.15 1.23
C GLY A 308 -11.41 -17.43 1.18
N PRO A 309 -12.11 -17.29 2.31
CA PRO A 309 -13.33 -16.49 2.38
C PRO A 309 -13.04 -15.01 2.13
N MET A 310 -14.00 -14.28 1.53
CA MET A 310 -13.87 -12.84 1.25
C MET A 310 -13.76 -12.02 2.54
N SER A 311 -14.57 -12.38 3.54
CA SER A 311 -14.49 -11.84 4.90
C SER A 311 -14.55 -12.99 5.90
N LYS A 312 -13.84 -12.86 7.02
CA LYS A 312 -13.91 -13.88 8.09
C LYS A 312 -15.24 -13.88 8.83
N GLN A 313 -15.99 -12.77 8.75
CA GLN A 313 -17.35 -12.60 9.31
C GLN A 313 -18.41 -13.20 8.40
N ASP A 314 -18.20 -13.15 7.08
CA ASP A 314 -19.08 -13.74 6.08
C ASP A 314 -18.32 -14.82 5.28
N LYS A 315 -18.39 -16.05 5.77
CA LYS A 315 -17.78 -17.23 5.13
C LYS A 315 -18.62 -17.79 3.98
N SER A 316 -19.71 -17.13 3.59
CA SER A 316 -20.60 -17.64 2.54
C SER A 316 -19.97 -17.56 1.15
N GLN A 317 -19.01 -16.66 0.95
CA GLN A 317 -18.39 -16.39 -0.36
C GLN A 317 -16.86 -16.47 -0.28
N SER A 318 -16.26 -17.23 -1.21
CA SER A 318 -14.80 -17.25 -1.39
C SER A 318 -14.32 -16.04 -2.19
N ARG A 319 -13.04 -15.67 -2.06
CA ARG A 319 -12.43 -14.58 -2.86
C ARG A 319 -12.56 -14.84 -4.35
N ILE A 320 -12.33 -16.09 -4.78
CA ILE A 320 -12.50 -16.48 -6.18
C ILE A 320 -13.96 -16.35 -6.64
N ASP A 321 -14.95 -16.67 -5.80
CA ASP A 321 -16.36 -16.51 -6.18
C ASP A 321 -16.76 -15.04 -6.29
N ALA A 322 -16.31 -14.18 -5.38
CA ALA A 322 -16.50 -12.74 -5.48
C ALA A 322 -15.83 -12.17 -6.76
N ALA A 323 -14.60 -12.61 -7.06
CA ALA A 323 -13.89 -12.22 -8.28
C ALA A 323 -14.64 -12.67 -9.56
N LYS A 324 -15.22 -13.87 -9.56
CA LYS A 324 -16.05 -14.39 -10.66
C LYS A 324 -17.31 -13.54 -10.87
N GLU A 325 -18.00 -13.17 -9.79
CA GLU A 325 -19.18 -12.30 -9.89
C GLU A 325 -18.86 -10.93 -10.46
N THR A 326 -17.77 -10.30 -9.99
CA THR A 326 -17.27 -9.04 -10.54
C THR A 326 -16.90 -9.17 -12.01
N LEU A 327 -16.18 -10.23 -12.40
CA LEU A 327 -15.83 -10.47 -13.80
C LEU A 327 -17.09 -10.65 -14.67
N ILE A 328 -18.11 -11.36 -14.19
CA ILE A 328 -19.38 -11.50 -14.92
C ILE A 328 -20.06 -10.14 -15.14
N LEU A 329 -20.04 -9.27 -14.13
CA LEU A 329 -20.60 -7.92 -14.24
C LEU A 329 -19.83 -7.08 -15.26
N LEU A 330 -18.51 -7.12 -15.23
CA LEU A 330 -17.65 -6.39 -16.17
C LEU A 330 -17.80 -6.88 -17.61
N LEU A 331 -17.79 -8.20 -17.82
CA LEU A 331 -18.02 -8.78 -19.14
C LEU A 331 -19.37 -8.37 -19.73
N LYS A 332 -20.43 -8.27 -18.92
CA LYS A 332 -21.75 -7.78 -19.36
C LYS A 332 -21.79 -6.28 -19.65
N SER A 333 -20.84 -5.53 -19.13
CA SER A 333 -20.74 -4.07 -19.24
C SER A 333 -19.79 -3.62 -20.35
N LEU A 334 -19.16 -4.57 -21.06
CA LEU A 334 -18.24 -4.28 -22.15
C LEU A 334 -18.92 -3.53 -23.30
N PRO A 335 -18.26 -2.53 -23.91
CA PRO A 335 -18.83 -1.76 -25.00
C PRO A 335 -18.99 -2.60 -26.27
N ILE A 336 -20.04 -2.31 -27.05
CA ILE A 336 -20.28 -2.98 -28.33
C ILE A 336 -19.14 -2.65 -29.30
N GLY A 337 -18.61 -3.66 -29.98
CA GLY A 337 -17.52 -3.50 -30.95
C GLY A 337 -16.13 -3.64 -30.36
N CYS A 338 -16.00 -3.86 -29.05
CA CYS A 338 -14.72 -4.13 -28.42
C CYS A 338 -14.20 -5.56 -28.68
N TYR A 339 -12.95 -5.76 -28.32
CA TYR A 339 -12.32 -7.08 -28.20
C TYR A 339 -12.07 -7.37 -26.73
N PHE A 340 -12.06 -8.65 -26.35
CA PHE A 340 -11.74 -9.04 -24.98
C PHE A 340 -11.06 -10.40 -24.88
N ASN A 341 -10.39 -10.63 -23.76
CA ASN A 341 -9.92 -11.94 -23.35
C ASN A 341 -9.86 -12.03 -21.82
N VAL A 342 -9.86 -13.26 -21.30
CA VAL A 342 -9.71 -13.52 -19.87
C VAL A 342 -8.57 -14.51 -19.70
N TYR A 343 -7.68 -14.24 -18.76
CA TYR A 343 -6.58 -15.12 -18.39
C TYR A 343 -6.74 -15.48 -16.91
N GLY A 344 -6.71 -16.77 -16.58
CA GLY A 344 -6.47 -17.22 -15.20
C GLY A 344 -4.97 -17.34 -14.98
N PHE A 345 -4.45 -16.90 -13.84
CA PHE A 345 -3.04 -17.09 -13.50
C PHE A 345 -2.84 -17.64 -12.08
N GLY A 346 -1.75 -18.38 -11.92
CA GLY A 346 -1.21 -18.86 -10.66
C GLY A 346 0.27 -19.18 -10.84
N SER A 347 0.73 -20.40 -10.54
CA SER A 347 2.05 -20.91 -10.99
C SER A 347 2.13 -21.11 -12.51
N SER A 348 0.99 -21.32 -13.15
CA SER A 348 0.82 -21.34 -14.60
C SER A 348 -0.30 -20.38 -15.00
N TYR A 349 -0.49 -20.13 -16.29
CA TYR A 349 -1.60 -19.30 -16.76
C TYR A 349 -2.41 -20.02 -17.85
N GLU A 350 -3.69 -19.69 -17.93
CA GLU A 350 -4.63 -20.23 -18.89
C GLU A 350 -5.43 -19.12 -19.56
N ALA A 351 -5.41 -19.07 -20.88
CA ALA A 351 -6.20 -18.11 -21.65
C ALA A 351 -7.59 -18.65 -21.98
N PHE A 352 -8.59 -17.78 -21.99
CA PHE A 352 -9.95 -18.11 -22.44
C PHE A 352 -10.01 -18.27 -23.96
N PHE A 353 -9.23 -17.48 -24.65
CA PHE A 353 -9.08 -17.55 -26.09
C PHE A 353 -7.59 -17.44 -26.45
N PRO A 354 -7.12 -18.08 -27.54
CA PRO A 354 -5.72 -17.95 -27.97
C PRO A 354 -5.29 -16.51 -28.26
N ASN A 355 -6.21 -15.68 -28.75
CA ASN A 355 -6.07 -14.24 -28.94
C ASN A 355 -7.38 -13.57 -28.51
N SER A 356 -7.33 -12.26 -28.24
CA SER A 356 -8.53 -11.48 -27.94
C SER A 356 -9.57 -11.58 -29.05
N VAL A 357 -10.82 -11.81 -28.67
CA VAL A 357 -11.94 -12.05 -29.58
C VAL A 357 -12.92 -10.89 -29.54
N GLN A 358 -13.64 -10.68 -30.64
CA GLN A 358 -14.68 -9.66 -30.69
C GLN A 358 -15.80 -9.98 -29.67
N TYR A 359 -16.31 -8.95 -29.01
CA TYR A 359 -17.45 -9.07 -28.11
C TYR A 359 -18.73 -9.35 -28.91
N THR A 360 -19.19 -10.60 -28.86
CA THR A 360 -20.41 -11.11 -29.51
C THR A 360 -21.20 -11.94 -28.51
N GLN A 361 -22.47 -12.22 -28.79
CA GLN A 361 -23.27 -13.09 -27.92
C GLN A 361 -22.62 -14.47 -27.74
N GLN A 362 -22.08 -15.07 -28.81
CA GLN A 362 -21.47 -16.39 -28.77
C GLN A 362 -20.18 -16.40 -27.92
N THR A 363 -19.28 -15.43 -28.14
CA THR A 363 -18.02 -15.33 -27.38
C THR A 363 -18.27 -14.98 -25.91
N MET A 364 -19.31 -14.19 -25.64
CA MET A 364 -19.75 -13.86 -24.28
C MET A 364 -20.34 -15.08 -23.55
N GLU A 365 -21.22 -15.86 -24.18
CA GLU A 365 -21.77 -17.09 -23.59
C GLU A 365 -20.68 -18.13 -23.30
N GLU A 366 -19.69 -18.24 -24.19
CA GLU A 366 -18.49 -19.07 -23.97
C GLU A 366 -17.70 -18.61 -22.75
N ALA A 367 -17.37 -17.32 -22.68
CA ALA A 367 -16.63 -16.75 -21.57
C ALA A 367 -17.37 -16.95 -20.24
N LEU A 368 -18.67 -16.67 -20.17
CA LEU A 368 -19.48 -16.86 -18.97
C LEU A 368 -19.48 -18.33 -18.49
N ARG A 369 -19.51 -19.29 -19.41
CA ARG A 369 -19.44 -20.72 -19.05
C ARG A 369 -18.10 -21.06 -18.42
N ARG A 370 -17.01 -20.54 -18.99
CA ARG A 370 -15.65 -20.74 -18.47
C ARG A 370 -15.43 -20.03 -17.13
N VAL A 371 -15.94 -18.81 -16.93
CA VAL A 371 -15.86 -18.11 -15.63
C VAL A 371 -16.54 -18.92 -14.53
N LYS A 372 -17.70 -19.54 -14.80
CA LYS A 372 -18.39 -20.40 -13.83
C LYS A 372 -17.55 -21.61 -13.39
N LEU A 373 -16.70 -22.12 -14.27
CA LEU A 373 -15.81 -23.26 -14.02
C LEU A 373 -14.49 -22.87 -13.37
N MET A 374 -14.15 -21.58 -13.32
CA MET A 374 -12.91 -21.07 -12.73
C MET A 374 -12.81 -21.43 -11.26
N ARG A 375 -11.61 -21.86 -10.85
CA ARG A 375 -11.25 -22.29 -9.50
C ARG A 375 -9.89 -21.72 -9.15
N ALA A 376 -9.61 -21.64 -7.86
CA ALA A 376 -8.33 -21.20 -7.32
C ALA A 376 -7.37 -22.40 -7.19
N ASP A 377 -7.06 -23.06 -8.31
CA ASP A 377 -6.29 -24.31 -8.39
C ASP A 377 -4.99 -24.20 -9.20
N LEU A 378 -4.55 -22.99 -9.56
CA LEU A 378 -3.34 -22.77 -10.35
C LEU A 378 -2.05 -22.66 -9.50
N GLY A 379 -2.12 -22.86 -8.18
CA GLY A 379 -0.95 -22.90 -7.30
C GLY A 379 -0.52 -21.54 -6.78
N GLY A 380 0.70 -21.09 -7.14
CA GLY A 380 1.29 -19.83 -6.69
C GLY A 380 0.74 -18.58 -7.37
N THR A 381 1.44 -17.45 -7.29
CA THR A 381 0.97 -16.14 -7.80
C THR A 381 1.97 -15.50 -8.79
N GLU A 382 2.25 -16.18 -9.90
CA GLU A 382 3.25 -15.78 -10.91
C GLU A 382 2.65 -14.81 -11.96
N ILE A 383 2.44 -13.55 -11.60
CA ILE A 383 1.78 -12.56 -12.49
C ILE A 383 2.67 -12.06 -13.64
N LEU A 384 4.00 -12.11 -13.52
CA LEU A 384 4.91 -11.52 -14.50
C LEU A 384 4.85 -12.23 -15.86
N ILE A 385 4.80 -13.57 -15.85
CA ILE A 385 4.77 -14.39 -17.06
C ILE A 385 3.53 -14.11 -17.93
N PRO A 386 2.29 -14.15 -17.41
CA PRO A 386 1.11 -13.82 -18.22
C PRO A 386 1.12 -12.37 -18.71
N LEU A 387 1.63 -11.40 -17.93
CA LEU A 387 1.78 -10.02 -18.39
C LEU A 387 2.71 -9.92 -19.61
N GLN A 388 3.88 -10.56 -19.55
CA GLN A 388 4.82 -10.63 -20.68
C GLN A 388 4.20 -11.29 -21.90
N PHE A 389 3.40 -12.34 -21.71
CA PHE A 389 2.68 -12.99 -22.81
C PHE A 389 1.67 -12.05 -23.46
N ILE A 390 0.83 -11.38 -22.65
CA ILE A 390 -0.18 -10.43 -23.14
C ILE A 390 0.48 -9.28 -23.90
N TYR A 391 1.56 -8.70 -23.37
CA TYR A 391 2.29 -7.62 -24.04
C TYR A 391 3.09 -8.06 -25.27
N ARG A 392 3.40 -9.35 -25.44
CA ARG A 392 3.96 -9.87 -26.69
C ARG A 392 2.90 -10.15 -27.75
N GLY A 393 1.63 -10.22 -27.36
CA GLY A 393 0.51 -10.42 -28.27
C GLY A 393 0.40 -9.34 -29.35
N PRO A 394 -0.25 -9.65 -30.48
CA PRO A 394 -0.49 -8.66 -31.53
C PRO A 394 -1.44 -7.57 -31.03
N SER A 395 -1.10 -6.30 -31.28
CA SER A 395 -2.02 -5.19 -31.02
C SER A 395 -3.14 -5.14 -32.04
N ILE A 396 -4.36 -4.88 -31.61
CA ILE A 396 -5.52 -4.74 -32.49
C ILE A 396 -5.60 -3.27 -32.96
N PRO A 397 -5.48 -2.98 -34.27
CA PRO A 397 -5.50 -1.61 -34.77
C PRO A 397 -6.74 -0.84 -34.33
N GLY A 398 -6.53 0.37 -33.79
CA GLY A 398 -7.60 1.24 -33.32
C GLY A 398 -8.25 0.81 -32.00
N HIS A 399 -7.79 -0.26 -31.34
CA HIS A 399 -8.33 -0.75 -30.07
C HIS A 399 -7.20 -0.77 -29.03
N PRO A 400 -7.03 0.28 -28.21
CA PRO A 400 -6.02 0.31 -27.16
C PRO A 400 -6.29 -0.81 -26.13
N LEU A 401 -5.22 -1.38 -25.60
CA LEU A 401 -5.28 -2.44 -24.60
C LEU A 401 -5.64 -1.85 -23.23
N GLN A 402 -6.67 -2.38 -22.58
CA GLN A 402 -7.03 -2.09 -21.20
C GLN A 402 -6.93 -3.39 -20.41
N LEU A 403 -5.94 -3.47 -19.51
CA LEU A 403 -5.66 -4.67 -18.73
C LEU A 403 -6.13 -4.47 -17.28
N PHE A 404 -7.02 -5.34 -16.82
CA PHE A 404 -7.57 -5.34 -15.46
C PHE A 404 -7.06 -6.56 -14.71
N VAL A 405 -6.40 -6.35 -13.57
CA VAL A 405 -5.87 -7.42 -12.72
C VAL A 405 -6.79 -7.61 -11.51
N PHE A 406 -7.18 -8.85 -11.23
CA PHE A 406 -7.91 -9.27 -10.04
C PHE A 406 -7.02 -10.17 -9.23
N THR A 407 -6.61 -9.75 -8.04
CA THR A 407 -5.75 -10.51 -7.12
C THR A 407 -6.07 -10.12 -5.69
N ASP A 408 -5.74 -10.99 -4.73
CA ASP A 408 -5.80 -10.67 -3.31
C ASP A 408 -4.51 -9.99 -2.78
N GLY A 409 -3.62 -9.59 -3.70
CA GLY A 409 -2.50 -8.69 -3.41
C GLY A 409 -1.21 -9.40 -3.01
N GLU A 410 -1.22 -10.74 -3.02
CA GLU A 410 -0.05 -11.52 -2.64
C GLU A 410 0.95 -11.62 -3.83
N VAL A 411 1.70 -10.56 -4.17
CA VAL A 411 2.75 -10.58 -5.23
C VAL A 411 4.08 -10.09 -4.67
N THR A 412 5.18 -10.83 -4.86
CA THR A 412 6.51 -10.45 -4.30
C THR A 412 7.41 -9.61 -5.19
N ASP A 413 7.53 -9.91 -6.49
CA ASP A 413 8.42 -9.13 -7.39
C ASP A 413 7.66 -7.96 -8.01
N THR A 414 7.19 -7.06 -7.14
CA THR A 414 6.45 -5.86 -7.55
C THR A 414 7.30 -5.00 -8.47
N PHE A 415 8.62 -4.92 -8.23
CA PHE A 415 9.54 -4.15 -9.07
C PHE A 415 9.55 -4.61 -10.54
N SER A 416 9.75 -5.90 -10.81
CA SER A 416 9.76 -6.39 -12.19
C SER A 416 8.40 -6.27 -12.85
N VAL A 417 7.32 -6.49 -12.10
CA VAL A 417 5.94 -6.35 -12.59
C VAL A 417 5.63 -4.91 -12.98
N ILE A 418 5.89 -3.94 -12.09
CA ILE A 418 5.71 -2.51 -12.35
C ILE A 418 6.57 -2.07 -13.52
N ARG A 419 7.82 -2.53 -13.59
CA ARG A 419 8.72 -2.24 -14.72
C ARG A 419 8.17 -2.77 -16.04
N GLU A 420 7.67 -4.01 -16.08
CA GLU A 420 7.08 -4.60 -17.28
C GLU A 420 5.86 -3.79 -17.77
N VAL A 421 4.96 -3.41 -16.85
CA VAL A 421 3.80 -2.56 -17.18
C VAL A 421 4.25 -1.19 -17.70
N ARG A 422 5.23 -0.56 -17.03
CA ARG A 422 5.77 0.76 -17.40
C ARG A 422 6.45 0.73 -18.78
N SER A 423 7.20 -0.32 -19.09
CA SER A 423 7.84 -0.52 -20.39
C SER A 423 6.83 -0.68 -21.53
N ASN A 424 5.60 -1.12 -21.25
CA ASN A 424 4.55 -1.33 -22.22
C ASN A 424 3.44 -0.25 -22.19
N ARG A 425 3.65 0.87 -21.50
CA ARG A 425 2.65 1.95 -21.31
C ARG A 425 2.00 2.46 -22.61
N GLU A 426 2.74 2.44 -23.71
CA GLU A 426 2.26 2.92 -25.02
C GLU A 426 1.18 2.00 -25.62
N ARG A 427 1.09 0.75 -25.20
CA ARG A 427 0.01 -0.16 -25.63
C ARG A 427 -1.33 0.17 -24.97
N HIS A 428 -1.30 0.87 -23.83
CA HIS A 428 -2.48 1.22 -23.05
C HIS A 428 -3.10 2.57 -23.41
N ARG A 429 -2.40 3.35 -24.24
CA ARG A 429 -2.82 4.71 -24.63
C ARG A 429 -2.99 4.77 -26.15
N TYR A 430 -3.86 5.67 -26.59
CA TYR A 430 -3.88 6.10 -27.99
C TYR A 430 -2.65 6.93 -28.34
#